data_AF-A0A536VTJ6-F1
#
_entry.id   AF-A0A536VTJ6-F1
#
_cell.length_a   1.000
_cell.length_b   1.000
_cell.length_c   1.000
_cell.angle_alpha   90.00
_cell.angle_beta   90.00
_cell.angle_gamma   90.00
#
_symmetry.space_group_name_H-M   'P 1'
#
loop_
_entity.id
_entity.type
_entity.pdbx_description
1 polymer ?
#
loop_
_entity_poly.entity_id
_entity_poly.type
_entity_poly.pdbx_seq_one_letter_code
_entity_poly.pdbx_strand_id
1 'polypeptide(L)'
;MLRSVCTPGDYKPFSYQRPDGGYEGLDIDLVQSAAKALGVEVEMVKTAWPSLMKDFVEKCDVAVGGISVSTDRQKTAFFTTAYMVNGKAPITKCDNVAKFQTVADIDKPNVTVIENPGGSNERFARANFKQAKIVIYQDNVTIFDEILKGNADVMISESVETIVQQKLRPGLCAVNPDKPLQYGEMAWLLPRGDSAIKGWMDTWFHLAKASGEYDRITGRWLR
;
A
#
# COMPACT_ATOMS: atom_id res chain seq x y z
N MET A 1 -8.28 -0.07 22.03
CA MET A 1 -9.20 1.06 21.71
C MET A 1 -8.37 2.04 20.91
N LEU A 2 -8.78 2.45 19.70
CA LEU A 2 -7.96 3.23 18.73
C LEU A 2 -7.22 4.44 19.35
N ARG A 3 -6.01 4.25 19.87
CA ARG A 3 -5.16 5.30 20.44
C ARG A 3 -3.79 5.32 19.79
N SER A 4 -3.19 4.16 19.53
CA SER A 4 -1.91 4.05 18.83
C SER A 4 -2.09 3.39 17.47
N VAL A 5 -1.62 4.07 16.41
CA VAL A 5 -1.76 3.60 15.03
C VAL A 5 -0.40 3.46 14.38
N CYS A 6 -0.01 2.21 14.10
CA CYS A 6 1.21 1.90 13.38
C CYS A 6 1.05 2.24 11.91
N THR A 7 2.01 2.98 11.34
CA THR A 7 2.06 3.23 9.90
C THR A 7 3.50 3.32 9.37
N PRO A 8 3.81 2.78 8.18
CA PRO A 8 5.14 2.87 7.59
C PRO A 8 5.57 4.31 7.26
N GLY A 9 4.63 5.17 6.86
CA GLY A 9 4.94 6.57 6.54
C GLY A 9 5.84 6.77 5.32
N ASP A 10 5.88 5.84 4.37
CA ASP A 10 6.73 5.90 3.18
C ASP A 10 6.00 5.48 1.89
N TYR A 11 4.66 5.45 1.90
CA TYR A 11 3.83 4.89 0.84
C TYR A 11 2.72 5.85 0.40
N LYS A 12 3.02 6.76 -0.53
CA LYS A 12 2.01 7.64 -1.13
C LYS A 12 1.11 6.83 -2.10
N PRO A 13 -0.21 7.04 -2.10
CA PRO A 13 -0.96 8.10 -1.41
C PRO A 13 -1.48 7.74 0.00
N PHE A 14 -1.14 6.56 0.53
CA PHE A 14 -1.78 6.02 1.74
C PHE A 14 -1.26 6.63 3.04
N SER A 15 0.06 6.67 3.20
CA SER A 15 0.71 7.23 4.37
C SER A 15 2.12 7.70 4.04
N TYR A 16 2.39 8.96 4.35
CA TYR A 16 3.69 9.58 4.22
C TYR A 16 4.01 10.38 5.48
N GLN A 17 5.21 10.19 6.00
CA GLN A 17 5.75 11.00 7.09
C GLN A 17 6.46 12.20 6.48
N ARG A 18 5.98 13.39 6.79
CA ARG A 18 6.59 14.65 6.39
C ARG A 18 7.90 14.89 7.16
N PRO A 19 8.77 15.77 6.66
CA PRO A 19 10.01 16.15 7.34
C PRO A 19 9.82 16.74 8.75
N ASP A 20 8.66 17.34 9.03
CA ASP A 20 8.28 17.88 10.34
C ASP A 20 7.87 16.79 11.35
N GLY A 21 7.89 15.51 10.95
CA GLY A 21 7.48 14.37 11.76
C GLY A 21 5.98 14.07 11.71
N GLY A 22 5.17 14.97 11.14
CA GLY A 22 3.74 14.78 10.95
C GLY A 22 3.43 13.77 9.85
N TYR A 23 2.20 13.26 9.84
CA TYR A 23 1.74 12.28 8.84
C TYR A 23 0.67 12.89 7.94
N GLU A 24 0.65 12.43 6.70
CA GLU A 24 -0.38 12.73 5.71
C GLU A 24 -0.66 11.50 4.85
N GLY A 25 -1.86 11.43 4.27
CA GLY A 25 -2.25 10.35 3.37
C GLY A 25 -3.70 9.96 3.52
N LEU A 26 -4.16 9.15 2.58
CA LEU A 26 -5.51 8.60 2.54
C LEU A 26 -5.85 7.86 3.84
N ASP A 27 -4.98 6.96 4.29
CA ASP A 27 -5.23 6.20 5.52
C ASP A 27 -5.11 7.08 6.77
N ILE A 28 -4.26 8.11 6.73
CA ILE A 28 -4.14 9.07 7.84
C ILE A 28 -5.45 9.85 8.01
N ASP A 29 -6.03 10.35 6.91
CA ASP A 29 -7.30 11.07 6.95
C ASP A 29 -8.46 10.17 7.37
N LEU A 30 -8.48 8.92 6.90
CA LEU A 30 -9.47 7.93 7.33
C LEU A 30 -9.36 7.64 8.83
N VAL A 31 -8.15 7.46 9.35
CA VAL A 31 -7.92 7.27 10.80
C VAL A 31 -8.40 8.47 11.60
N GLN A 32 -8.12 9.70 11.16
CA GLN A 32 -8.61 10.90 11.84
C GLN A 32 -10.14 10.99 11.83
N SER A 33 -10.79 10.58 10.72
CA SER A 33 -12.25 10.52 10.65
C SER A 33 -12.83 9.44 11.60
N ALA A 34 -12.21 8.26 11.67
CA ALA A 34 -12.59 7.21 12.62
C ALA A 34 -12.41 7.63 14.08
N ALA A 35 -11.27 8.26 14.41
CA ALA A 35 -10.96 8.76 15.74
C ALA A 35 -11.96 9.81 16.22
N LYS A 36 -12.35 10.73 15.32
CA LYS A 36 -13.40 11.71 15.58
C LYS A 36 -14.74 11.04 15.88
N ALA A 37 -15.11 9.99 15.15
CA ALA A 37 -16.35 9.24 15.40
C ALA A 37 -16.32 8.48 16.74
N LEU A 38 -15.14 8.06 17.21
CA LEU A 38 -14.94 7.46 18.53
C LEU A 38 -14.83 8.48 19.67
N GLY A 39 -14.57 9.75 19.37
CA GLY A 39 -14.28 10.77 20.37
C GLY A 39 -12.94 10.55 21.08
N VAL A 40 -11.92 10.07 20.35
CA VAL A 40 -10.58 9.78 20.88
C VAL A 40 -9.50 10.53 20.10
N GLU A 41 -8.35 10.72 20.73
CA GLU A 41 -7.13 11.19 20.07
C GLU A 41 -6.26 10.00 19.65
N VAL A 42 -5.55 10.15 18.53
CA VAL A 42 -4.69 9.12 17.96
C VAL A 42 -3.24 9.61 17.87
N GLU A 43 -2.34 8.79 18.37
CA GLU A 43 -0.90 8.89 18.15
C GLU A 43 -0.48 7.99 16.99
N MET A 44 0.22 8.56 16.01
CA MET A 44 0.81 7.81 14.90
C MET A 44 2.18 7.26 15.32
N VAL A 45 2.34 5.94 15.25
CA VAL A 45 3.56 5.24 15.60
C VAL A 45 4.28 4.83 14.32
N LYS A 46 5.52 5.29 14.15
CA LYS A 46 6.35 4.91 13.01
C LYS A 46 6.69 3.42 13.06
N THR A 47 6.52 2.73 11.94
CA THR A 47 7.05 1.37 11.71
C THR A 47 7.71 1.31 10.32
N ALA A 48 8.14 0.11 9.91
CA ALA A 48 8.66 -0.19 8.59
C ALA A 48 8.05 -1.51 8.09
N TRP A 49 7.96 -1.71 6.77
CA TRP A 49 7.35 -2.92 6.20
C TRP A 49 7.90 -4.25 6.74
N PRO A 50 9.24 -4.42 6.92
CA PRO A 50 9.78 -5.65 7.49
C PRO A 50 9.40 -5.89 8.95
N SER A 51 9.20 -4.82 9.74
CA SER A 51 8.86 -4.91 11.17
C SER A 51 7.37 -4.74 11.46
N LEU A 52 6.56 -4.38 10.46
CA LEU A 52 5.15 -4.00 10.57
C LEU A 52 4.34 -4.95 11.47
N MET A 53 4.39 -6.25 11.20
CA MET A 53 3.59 -7.22 11.97
C MET A 53 4.05 -7.33 13.43
N LYS A 54 5.36 -7.22 13.67
CA LYS A 54 5.92 -7.26 15.02
C LYS A 54 5.54 -6.00 15.78
N ASP A 55 5.82 -4.83 15.22
CA ASP A 55 5.53 -3.53 15.83
C ASP A 55 4.03 -3.38 16.09
N PHE A 56 3.19 -3.81 15.14
CA PHE A 56 1.75 -3.80 15.30
C PHE A 56 1.30 -4.58 16.53
N VAL A 57 1.74 -5.85 16.65
CA VAL A 57 1.36 -6.72 17.78
C VAL A 57 1.88 -6.19 19.11
N GLU A 58 3.07 -5.58 19.13
CA GLU A 58 3.72 -5.14 20.37
C GLU A 58 3.30 -3.74 20.83
N LYS A 59 2.90 -2.83 19.92
CA LYS A 59 2.86 -1.38 20.20
C LYS A 59 1.56 -0.69 19.83
N CYS A 60 0.74 -1.27 18.95
CA CYS A 60 -0.33 -0.53 18.27
C CYS A 60 -1.71 -1.17 18.42
N ASP A 61 -2.75 -0.35 18.53
CA ASP A 61 -4.14 -0.81 18.46
C ASP A 61 -4.52 -1.20 17.03
N VAL A 62 -3.99 -0.48 16.03
CA VAL A 62 -4.30 -0.67 14.61
C VAL A 62 -3.04 -0.43 13.78
N ALA A 63 -2.92 -1.10 12.64
CA ALA A 63 -1.95 -0.73 11.60
C ALA A 63 -2.64 -0.35 10.29
N VAL A 64 -2.19 0.74 9.68
CA VAL A 64 -2.72 1.33 8.44
C VAL A 64 -1.57 1.67 7.47
N GLY A 65 -1.89 2.15 6.27
CA GLY A 65 -0.92 2.60 5.28
C GLY A 65 -0.85 1.71 4.05
N GLY A 66 -1.99 1.42 3.42
CA GLY A 66 -2.08 0.66 2.17
C GLY A 66 -1.75 -0.82 2.33
N ILE A 67 -2.11 -1.42 3.46
CA ILE A 67 -1.71 -2.78 3.80
C ILE A 67 -2.55 -3.79 3.00
N SER A 68 -1.91 -4.52 2.09
CA SER A 68 -2.59 -5.61 1.36
C SER A 68 -3.04 -6.73 2.31
N VAL A 69 -4.26 -7.21 2.12
CA VAL A 69 -4.80 -8.39 2.80
C VAL A 69 -3.99 -9.62 2.37
N SER A 70 -3.60 -10.46 3.33
CA SER A 70 -3.02 -11.77 3.04
C SER A 70 -3.32 -12.79 4.13
N THR A 71 -3.41 -14.05 3.73
CA THR A 71 -3.61 -15.19 4.63
C THR A 71 -2.46 -15.35 5.63
N ASP A 72 -1.24 -14.99 5.24
CA ASP A 72 -0.09 -15.00 6.15
C ASP A 72 -0.22 -13.98 7.28
N ARG A 73 -0.67 -12.74 6.97
CA ARG A 73 -0.93 -11.72 7.99
C ARG A 73 -2.11 -12.11 8.88
N GLN A 74 -3.11 -12.79 8.32
CA GLN A 74 -4.27 -13.30 9.07
C GLN A 74 -3.92 -14.35 10.13
N LYS A 75 -2.73 -14.96 10.07
CA LYS A 75 -2.27 -15.89 11.13
C LYS A 75 -2.11 -15.19 12.47
N THR A 76 -1.75 -13.90 12.49
CA THR A 76 -1.44 -13.16 13.71
C THR A 76 -2.31 -11.91 13.93
N ALA A 77 -3.11 -11.51 12.94
CA ALA A 77 -3.98 -10.33 13.02
C ALA A 77 -5.36 -10.59 12.39
N PHE A 78 -6.34 -9.76 12.76
CA PHE A 78 -7.55 -9.57 11.98
C PHE A 78 -7.37 -8.45 10.96
N PHE A 79 -8.27 -8.41 9.99
CA PHE A 79 -8.44 -7.27 9.10
C PHE A 79 -9.83 -6.67 9.29
N THR A 80 -9.97 -5.37 9.04
CA THR A 80 -11.28 -4.78 8.74
C THR A 80 -11.84 -5.40 7.45
N THR A 81 -13.09 -5.10 7.11
CA THR A 81 -13.55 -5.23 5.73
C THR A 81 -12.60 -4.47 4.79
N ALA A 82 -12.40 -4.99 3.59
CA ALA A 82 -11.64 -4.29 2.57
C ALA A 82 -12.25 -2.91 2.31
N TYR A 83 -11.42 -1.87 2.44
CA TYR A 83 -11.85 -0.51 2.13
C TYR A 83 -11.65 -0.20 0.65
N MET A 84 -10.62 -0.78 0.04
CA MET A 84 -10.24 -0.61 -1.36
C MET A 84 -9.88 -1.95 -1.99
N VAL A 85 -10.41 -2.18 -3.19
CA VAL A 85 -9.95 -3.25 -4.08
C VAL A 85 -8.92 -2.66 -5.02
N ASN A 86 -7.79 -3.31 -5.13
CA ASN A 86 -6.72 -2.95 -6.06
C ASN A 86 -6.08 -4.23 -6.61
N GLY A 87 -4.88 -4.12 -7.15
CA GLY A 87 -4.11 -5.30 -7.53
C GLY A 87 -2.72 -4.93 -7.99
N LYS A 88 -1.90 -5.96 -8.22
CA LYS A 88 -0.52 -5.78 -8.68
C LYS A 88 -0.49 -5.29 -10.12
N ALA A 89 -0.01 -4.07 -10.34
CA ALA A 89 0.20 -3.48 -11.65
C ALA A 89 1.67 -3.10 -11.83
N PRO A 90 2.24 -3.26 -13.04
CA PRO A 90 3.57 -2.74 -13.33
C PRO A 90 3.56 -1.22 -13.47
N ILE A 91 4.68 -0.59 -13.13
CA ILE A 91 5.04 0.77 -13.53
C ILE A 91 6.42 0.74 -14.19
N THR A 92 6.55 1.44 -15.31
CA THR A 92 7.78 1.47 -16.12
C THR A 92 7.93 2.84 -16.81
N LYS A 93 9.00 3.05 -17.58
CA LYS A 93 9.07 4.16 -18.53
C LYS A 93 7.95 4.05 -19.56
N CYS A 94 7.37 5.18 -19.98
CA CYS A 94 6.24 5.18 -20.91
C CYS A 94 6.52 4.43 -22.24
N ASP A 95 7.75 4.52 -22.76
CA ASP A 95 8.15 3.81 -23.99
C ASP A 95 8.22 2.27 -23.83
N ASN A 96 8.15 1.77 -22.60
CA ASN A 96 8.21 0.34 -22.29
C ASN A 96 6.83 -0.26 -21.98
N VAL A 97 5.74 0.52 -21.96
CA VAL A 97 4.41 0.02 -21.56
C VAL A 97 4.02 -1.24 -22.33
N ALA A 98 4.16 -1.24 -23.66
CA ALA A 98 3.82 -2.40 -24.49
C ALA A 98 4.66 -3.66 -24.20
N LYS A 99 5.82 -3.53 -23.54
CA LYS A 99 6.73 -4.63 -23.24
C LYS A 99 6.41 -5.38 -21.95
N PHE A 100 5.59 -4.84 -21.06
CA PHE A 100 5.40 -5.36 -19.69
C PHE A 100 3.94 -5.60 -19.34
N GLN A 101 3.16 -6.09 -20.30
CA GLN A 101 1.70 -6.25 -20.17
C GLN A 101 1.30 -7.44 -19.30
N THR A 102 2.13 -8.48 -19.22
CA THR A 102 1.86 -9.73 -18.49
C THR A 102 3.06 -10.18 -17.66
N VAL A 103 2.84 -11.12 -16.73
CA VAL A 103 3.93 -11.75 -15.96
C VAL A 103 4.98 -12.38 -16.87
N ALA A 104 4.55 -13.07 -17.94
CA ALA A 104 5.45 -13.72 -18.89
C ALA A 104 6.27 -12.71 -19.72
N ASP A 105 5.72 -11.51 -19.95
CA ASP A 105 6.46 -10.45 -20.64
C ASP A 105 7.59 -9.88 -19.78
N ILE A 106 7.37 -9.85 -18.47
CA ILE A 106 8.30 -9.32 -17.46
C ILE A 106 9.34 -10.37 -17.05
N ASP A 107 8.96 -11.65 -16.93
CA ASP A 107 9.85 -12.72 -16.49
C ASP A 107 10.85 -13.17 -17.58
N LYS A 108 11.75 -12.27 -17.96
CA LYS A 108 12.77 -12.51 -18.98
C LYS A 108 14.17 -12.22 -18.43
N PRO A 109 15.22 -12.95 -18.83
CA PRO A 109 16.57 -12.79 -18.28
C PRO A 109 17.18 -11.39 -18.44
N ASN A 110 16.73 -10.62 -19.43
CA ASN A 110 17.21 -9.28 -19.72
C ASN A 110 16.40 -8.18 -19.02
N VAL A 111 15.43 -8.52 -18.17
CA VAL A 111 14.58 -7.58 -17.44
C VAL A 111 15.07 -7.48 -15.99
N THR A 112 15.20 -6.24 -15.51
CA THR A 112 15.47 -5.92 -14.11
C THR A 112 14.19 -5.42 -13.44
N VAL A 113 13.64 -6.21 -12.54
CA VAL A 113 12.53 -5.86 -11.66
C VAL A 113 13.09 -5.25 -10.38
N ILE A 114 12.61 -4.07 -9.99
CA ILE A 114 13.00 -3.40 -8.74
C ILE A 114 11.85 -3.41 -7.75
N GLU A 115 12.12 -3.78 -6.49
CA GLU A 115 11.10 -3.88 -5.45
C GLU A 115 11.57 -3.35 -4.10
N ASN A 116 10.60 -2.93 -3.29
CA ASN A 116 10.83 -2.59 -1.90
C ASN A 116 10.79 -3.81 -0.95
N PRO A 117 11.57 -3.81 0.14
CA PRO A 117 11.70 -4.97 1.03
C PRO A 117 10.45 -5.22 1.91
N GLY A 118 10.19 -6.50 2.21
CA GLY A 118 9.26 -6.98 3.24
C GLY A 118 7.76 -6.91 2.88
N GLY A 119 7.42 -6.14 1.84
CA GLY A 119 6.05 -5.89 1.41
C GLY A 119 5.41 -7.02 0.60
N SER A 120 4.19 -6.76 0.13
CA SER A 120 3.48 -7.64 -0.81
C SER A 120 4.10 -7.61 -2.21
N ASN A 121 4.77 -6.52 -2.58
CA ASN A 121 5.43 -6.34 -3.88
C ASN A 121 6.61 -7.29 -4.07
N GLU A 122 7.59 -7.28 -3.14
CA GLU A 122 8.70 -8.24 -3.15
C GLU A 122 8.21 -9.70 -3.15
N ARG A 123 7.20 -10.03 -2.34
CA ARG A 123 6.61 -11.38 -2.32
C ARG A 123 6.04 -11.76 -3.69
N PHE A 124 5.31 -10.86 -4.34
CA PHE A 124 4.79 -11.09 -5.68
C PHE A 124 5.92 -11.32 -6.68
N ALA A 125 6.93 -10.45 -6.69
CA ALA A 125 8.07 -10.57 -7.61
C ALA A 125 8.80 -11.91 -7.44
N ARG A 126 9.15 -12.28 -6.19
CA ARG A 126 9.83 -13.56 -5.91
C ARG A 126 8.98 -14.77 -6.27
N ALA A 127 7.66 -14.68 -6.13
CA ALA A 127 6.75 -15.77 -6.48
C ALA A 127 6.64 -15.97 -8.00
N ASN A 128 6.64 -14.89 -8.79
CA ASN A 128 6.26 -14.92 -10.21
C ASN A 128 7.43 -14.76 -11.18
N PHE A 129 8.55 -14.17 -10.77
CA PHE A 129 9.70 -13.93 -11.64
C PHE A 129 10.85 -14.88 -11.27
N LYS A 130 11.17 -15.80 -12.18
CA LYS A 130 12.22 -16.82 -12.01
C LYS A 130 13.44 -16.56 -12.88
N GLN A 131 13.26 -15.77 -13.94
CA GLN A 131 14.27 -15.43 -14.93
C GLN A 131 14.72 -13.98 -14.82
N ALA A 132 13.78 -13.05 -14.54
CA ALA A 132 14.13 -11.65 -14.39
C ALA A 132 15.03 -11.41 -13.16
N LYS A 133 15.93 -10.43 -13.28
CA LYS A 133 16.78 -10.00 -12.17
C LYS A 133 15.93 -9.19 -11.20
N ILE A 134 15.81 -9.64 -9.95
CA ILE A 134 15.13 -8.89 -8.89
C ILE A 134 16.18 -8.09 -8.09
N VAL A 135 15.98 -6.77 -8.02
CA VAL A 135 16.77 -5.83 -7.21
C VAL A 135 15.91 -5.32 -6.07
N ILE A 136 16.41 -5.42 -4.84
CA ILE A 136 15.73 -4.86 -3.67
C ILE A 136 16.31 -3.48 -3.37
N TYR A 137 15.45 -2.46 -3.36
CA TYR A 137 15.81 -1.07 -3.10
C TYR A 137 15.17 -0.59 -1.80
N GLN A 138 15.96 0.01 -0.92
CA GLN A 138 15.56 0.25 0.47
C GLN A 138 14.63 1.46 0.64
N ASP A 139 14.74 2.47 -0.22
CA ASP A 139 13.96 3.70 -0.10
C ASP A 139 12.71 3.63 -0.99
N ASN A 140 11.55 3.45 -0.33
CA ASN A 140 10.24 3.37 -0.98
C ASN A 140 9.83 4.64 -1.73
N VAL A 141 10.42 5.79 -1.38
CA VAL A 141 10.07 7.06 -2.01
C VAL A 141 10.84 7.21 -3.32
N THR A 142 12.15 6.93 -3.32
CA THR A 142 13.04 7.20 -4.47
C THR A 142 13.19 6.01 -5.43
N ILE A 143 12.65 4.82 -5.09
CA ILE A 143 12.68 3.61 -5.93
C ILE A 143 12.22 3.84 -7.38
N PHE A 144 11.20 4.66 -7.60
CA PHE A 144 10.67 4.98 -8.93
C PHE A 144 11.67 5.75 -9.80
N ASP A 145 12.56 6.54 -9.19
CA ASP A 145 13.56 7.32 -9.90
C ASP A 145 14.64 6.42 -10.52
N GLU A 146 14.86 5.22 -9.96
CA GLU A 146 15.78 4.24 -10.52
C GLU A 146 15.30 3.70 -11.87
N ILE A 147 13.98 3.60 -12.07
CA ILE A 147 13.40 3.27 -13.37
C ILE A 147 13.70 4.40 -14.36
N LEU A 148 13.48 5.66 -13.98
CA LEU A 148 13.76 6.82 -14.84
C LEU A 148 15.25 6.90 -15.23
N LYS A 149 16.15 6.66 -14.28
CA LYS A 149 17.61 6.60 -14.50
C LYS A 149 18.04 5.43 -15.39
N GLY A 150 17.20 4.40 -15.55
CA GLY A 150 17.51 3.20 -16.33
C GLY A 150 18.29 2.14 -15.54
N ASN A 151 18.31 2.24 -14.21
CA ASN A 151 18.92 1.23 -13.33
C ASN A 151 18.02 0.01 -13.11
N ALA A 152 16.73 0.15 -13.43
CA ALA A 152 15.74 -0.92 -13.47
C ALA A 152 14.73 -0.68 -14.60
N ASP A 153 14.05 -1.75 -15.01
CA ASP A 153 13.10 -1.69 -16.13
C ASP A 153 11.66 -1.50 -15.67
N VAL A 154 11.29 -2.14 -14.55
CA VAL A 154 9.91 -2.21 -14.08
C VAL A 154 9.85 -2.44 -12.58
N MET A 155 8.83 -1.88 -11.93
CA MET A 155 8.45 -2.20 -10.56
C MET A 155 7.02 -2.72 -10.57
N ILE A 156 6.71 -3.70 -9.71
CA ILE A 156 5.32 -4.12 -9.48
C ILE A 156 4.83 -3.50 -8.18
N SER A 157 3.76 -2.72 -8.26
CA SER A 157 3.11 -2.21 -7.05
C SER A 157 1.60 -2.30 -7.15
N GLU A 158 0.90 -1.80 -6.15
CA GLU A 158 -0.56 -1.71 -6.22
C GLU A 158 -0.98 -0.69 -7.28
N SER A 159 -1.99 -1.03 -8.06
CA SER A 159 -2.47 -0.25 -9.21
C SER A 159 -2.73 1.22 -8.86
N VAL A 160 -3.30 1.48 -7.68
CA VAL A 160 -3.54 2.83 -7.18
C VAL A 160 -2.24 3.61 -6.97
N GLU A 161 -1.18 2.98 -6.44
CA GLU A 161 0.12 3.65 -6.38
C GLU A 161 0.64 3.93 -7.79
N THR A 162 0.58 2.96 -8.70
CA THR A 162 1.13 3.18 -10.05
C THR A 162 0.48 4.38 -10.74
N ILE A 163 -0.83 4.57 -10.55
CA ILE A 163 -1.59 5.73 -11.07
C ILE A 163 -1.13 7.04 -10.42
N VAL A 164 -0.85 7.04 -9.13
CA VAL A 164 -0.36 8.24 -8.43
C VAL A 164 1.07 8.55 -8.84
N GLN A 165 1.94 7.55 -8.93
CA GLN A 165 3.36 7.74 -9.23
C GLN A 165 3.58 8.21 -10.68
N GLN A 166 2.79 7.76 -11.65
CA GLN A 166 2.86 8.33 -13.01
C GLN A 166 2.50 9.82 -13.05
N LYS A 167 1.57 10.29 -12.20
CA LYS A 167 1.22 11.72 -12.10
C LYS A 167 2.35 12.52 -11.45
N LEU A 168 2.97 11.95 -10.41
CA LEU A 168 4.06 12.60 -9.68
C LEU A 168 5.40 12.60 -10.44
N ARG A 169 5.60 11.64 -11.35
CA ARG A 169 6.86 11.44 -12.07
C ARG A 169 6.64 11.33 -13.58
N PRO A 170 6.62 12.46 -14.30
CA PRO A 170 6.55 12.46 -15.76
C PRO A 170 7.63 11.56 -16.38
N GLY A 171 7.22 10.72 -17.33
CA GLY A 171 8.09 9.71 -17.96
C GLY A 171 7.86 8.30 -17.43
N LEU A 172 7.21 8.13 -16.28
CA LEU A 172 6.67 6.85 -15.83
C LEU A 172 5.21 6.68 -16.25
N CYS A 173 4.83 5.45 -16.58
CA CYS A 173 3.46 5.09 -16.93
C CYS A 173 3.08 3.80 -16.21
N ALA A 174 1.87 3.78 -15.65
CA ALA A 174 1.25 2.57 -15.14
C ALA A 174 0.89 1.64 -16.31
N VAL A 175 1.07 0.33 -16.13
CA VAL A 175 0.74 -0.69 -17.13
C VAL A 175 -0.52 -1.42 -16.69
N ASN A 176 -1.59 -1.31 -17.49
CA ASN A 176 -2.87 -1.97 -17.24
C ASN A 176 -3.41 -1.85 -15.80
N PRO A 177 -3.45 -0.65 -15.19
CA PRO A 177 -3.85 -0.52 -13.79
C PRO A 177 -5.30 -0.98 -13.52
N ASP A 178 -6.16 -0.96 -14.55
CA ASP A 178 -7.55 -1.46 -14.49
C ASP A 178 -7.68 -2.99 -14.70
N LYS A 179 -6.58 -3.64 -15.09
CA LYS A 179 -6.48 -5.10 -15.30
C LYS A 179 -5.18 -5.61 -14.64
N PRO A 180 -5.08 -5.54 -13.30
CA PRO A 180 -3.86 -5.89 -12.60
C PRO A 180 -3.48 -7.36 -12.80
N LEU A 181 -2.19 -7.65 -12.72
CA LEU A 181 -1.59 -8.99 -12.81
C LEU A 181 -2.09 -9.94 -11.72
N GLN A 182 -2.50 -9.39 -10.58
CA GLN A 182 -3.06 -10.12 -9.46
C GLN A 182 -4.08 -9.25 -8.73
N TYR A 183 -5.22 -9.85 -8.38
CA TYR A 183 -6.23 -9.24 -7.52
C TYR A 183 -5.68 -8.96 -6.11
N GLY A 184 -6.03 -7.82 -5.54
CA GLY A 184 -5.65 -7.41 -4.21
C GLY A 184 -6.75 -6.63 -3.49
N GLU A 185 -6.69 -6.65 -2.17
CA GLU A 185 -7.52 -5.83 -1.30
C GLU A 185 -6.64 -5.13 -0.28
N MET A 186 -7.04 -3.93 0.11
CA MET A 186 -6.45 -3.20 1.22
C MET A 186 -7.43 -3.09 2.38
N ALA A 187 -6.92 -3.34 3.59
CA ALA A 187 -7.65 -3.26 4.83
C ALA A 187 -6.72 -2.85 5.97
N TRP A 188 -7.29 -2.43 7.10
CA TRP A 188 -6.51 -2.14 8.30
C TRP A 188 -6.29 -3.40 9.12
N LEU A 189 -5.12 -3.53 9.73
CA LEU A 189 -4.79 -4.61 10.65
C LEU A 189 -5.36 -4.33 12.03
N LEU A 190 -6.01 -5.34 12.61
CA LEU A 190 -6.64 -5.30 13.93
C LEU A 190 -6.14 -6.44 14.83
N PRO A 191 -6.15 -6.27 16.16
CA PRO A 191 -5.66 -7.28 17.07
C PRO A 191 -6.50 -8.54 16.95
N ARG A 192 -5.85 -9.71 16.93
CA ARG A 192 -6.57 -10.97 16.87
C ARG A 192 -7.39 -11.16 18.14
N GLY A 193 -8.65 -11.55 17.99
CA GLY A 193 -9.55 -11.82 19.12
C GLY A 193 -10.37 -10.61 19.60
N ASP A 194 -10.06 -9.39 19.16
CA ASP A 194 -10.90 -8.22 19.44
C ASP A 194 -12.00 -8.08 18.37
N SER A 195 -13.07 -8.87 18.53
CA SER A 195 -14.22 -8.82 17.63
C SER A 195 -15.04 -7.54 17.79
N ALA A 196 -14.97 -6.88 18.95
CA ALA A 196 -15.69 -5.65 19.22
C ALA A 196 -15.10 -4.49 18.41
N ILE A 197 -13.78 -4.28 18.43
CA ILE A 197 -13.14 -3.24 17.62
C ILE A 197 -13.33 -3.51 16.13
N LYS A 198 -13.25 -4.79 15.71
CA LYS A 198 -13.52 -5.18 14.32
C LYS A 198 -14.94 -4.82 13.91
N GLY A 199 -15.95 -5.19 14.70
CA GLY A 199 -17.35 -4.88 14.40
C GLY A 199 -17.60 -3.38 14.33
N TRP A 200 -17.00 -2.60 15.24
CA TRP A 200 -17.10 -1.15 15.22
C TRP A 200 -16.46 -0.56 13.96
N MET A 201 -15.24 -0.97 13.60
CA MET A 201 -14.54 -0.45 12.43
C MET A 201 -15.18 -0.85 11.11
N ASP A 202 -15.68 -2.08 11.00
CA ASP A 202 -16.41 -2.52 9.82
C ASP A 202 -17.70 -1.71 9.63
N THR A 203 -18.41 -1.44 10.74
CA THR A 203 -19.60 -0.57 10.72
C THR A 203 -19.23 0.86 10.35
N TRP A 204 -18.16 1.41 10.91
CA TRP A 204 -17.68 2.74 10.58
C TRP A 204 -17.31 2.86 9.10
N PHE A 205 -16.57 1.91 8.53
CA PHE A 205 -16.24 1.89 7.10
C PHE A 205 -17.50 1.84 6.23
N HIS A 206 -18.49 1.02 6.62
CA HIS A 206 -19.78 0.95 5.93
C HIS A 206 -20.49 2.32 5.93
N LEU A 207 -20.60 2.97 7.09
CA LEU A 207 -21.26 4.27 7.23
C LEU A 207 -20.49 5.39 6.52
N ALA A 208 -19.15 5.39 6.58
CA ALA A 208 -18.30 6.34 5.88
C ALA A 208 -18.47 6.26 4.35
N LYS A 209 -18.62 5.03 3.81
CA LYS A 209 -18.97 4.82 2.39
C LYS A 209 -20.38 5.30 2.08
N ALA A 210 -21.38 4.88 2.86
CA ALA A 210 -22.78 5.22 2.64
C ALA A 210 -23.07 6.74 2.71
N SER A 211 -22.32 7.48 3.52
CA SER A 211 -22.44 8.93 3.68
C SER A 211 -21.64 9.75 2.68
N GLY A 212 -20.78 9.13 1.87
CA GLY A 212 -19.88 9.82 0.95
C GLY A 212 -18.61 10.42 1.60
N GLU A 213 -18.43 10.27 2.90
CA GLU A 213 -17.23 10.71 3.62
C GLU A 213 -15.97 9.99 3.11
N TYR A 214 -16.07 8.68 2.85
CA TYR A 214 -15.00 7.89 2.26
C TYR A 214 -14.61 8.42 0.87
N ASP A 215 -15.60 8.68 0.00
CA ASP A 215 -15.35 9.19 -1.36
C ASP A 215 -14.74 10.60 -1.33
N ARG A 216 -15.16 11.44 -0.39
CA ARG A 216 -14.58 12.76 -0.15
C ARG A 216 -13.12 12.67 0.26
N ILE A 217 -12.80 11.78 1.22
CA ILE A 217 -11.42 11.58 1.69
C ILE A 217 -10.56 11.01 0.57
N THR A 218 -10.95 9.88 -0.02
CA THR A 218 -10.17 9.22 -1.08
C THR A 218 -10.03 10.09 -2.32
N GLY A 219 -11.06 10.87 -2.67
CA GLY A 219 -11.04 11.81 -3.78
C GLY A 219 -9.95 12.88 -3.67
N ARG A 220 -9.56 13.30 -2.45
CA ARG A 220 -8.45 14.26 -2.25
C ARG A 220 -7.08 13.67 -2.59
N TRP A 221 -6.93 12.35 -2.50
CA TRP A 221 -5.66 11.65 -2.63
C TRP A 221 -5.47 10.96 -3.97
N LEU A 222 -6.57 10.59 -4.64
CA LEU A 222 -6.53 9.79 -5.86
C LEU A 222 -6.83 10.58 -7.14
N ARG A 223 -7.53 11.72 -7.04
CA ARG A 223 -7.88 12.55 -8.19
C ARG A 223 -6.71 13.41 -8.64
#